data_AF-A0A959EH61-F1
#
_entry.id   AF-A0A959EH61-F1
#
_cell.length_a   1.000
_cell.length_b   1.000
_cell.length_c   1.000
_cell.angle_alpha   90.00
_cell.angle_beta   90.00
_cell.angle_gamma   90.00
#
_symmetry.space_group_name_H-M   'P 1'
#
loop_
_entity.id
_entity.type
_entity.pdbx_description
1 polymer ?
#
loop_
_entity_poly.entity_id
_entity_poly.type
_entity_poly.pdbx_seq_one_letter_code
_entity_poly.pdbx_strand_id
1 'polypeptide(L)'
;MSKLLHAILAVVLIFAVQDSLLAQPANDECENAIAVGFGSHDFSSIDATSGGPAFPQNCPSDDSSSDSLYNDIWYLYTADFTGLVQFSTCSMADFDTNLGVYGPNAPCPPTDDDLIDCSEDAAGCTGFSSSVSFAVVSGETYLLRIGGWGGSSPGEEGTGTFTLSEFVPPLGPPNDDCDTAIDLVLDANDSTYVEFESLYASDGPPEHLEPLLCFEADESNVYNDVWYRWTATFTGGLEWSNCGTTNFDSRMAVYDSNVCPPDANSLVGCSDDGVDENAINCPGYTSRALFNVEEGKTYLFRLGGFNNGDAGDGSFYVRRIPLIVPPANDPCASPEEAYIITEQEADDFEVFFEGNTSFASGQPEYPNPVCRNDGEFWDVWYRFNSGVNTEISLRFNKVTLKAAVIV
;
A
#
# COMPACT_ATOMS: atom_id res chain seq x y z
N MET A 1 -17.29 97.21 32.00
CA MET A 1 -18.56 97.54 31.32
C MET A 1 -18.75 96.59 30.14
N SER A 2 -19.92 95.89 30.09
CA SER A 2 -20.67 95.45 28.89
C SER A 2 -19.94 94.63 27.80
N LYS A 3 -20.12 93.30 27.70
CA LYS A 3 -21.21 92.50 27.06
C LYS A 3 -21.12 92.33 25.52
N LEU A 4 -21.65 91.17 25.09
CA LEU A 4 -21.95 90.63 23.74
C LEU A 4 -20.80 89.88 23.05
N LEU A 5 -20.75 88.54 23.02
CA LEU A 5 -21.68 87.51 22.50
C LEU A 5 -21.96 87.66 20.99
N HIS A 6 -21.28 86.86 20.15
CA HIS A 6 -21.82 86.27 18.92
C HIS A 6 -21.08 84.95 18.65
N ALA A 7 -21.78 83.85 18.88
CA ALA A 7 -21.40 82.52 18.46
C ALA A 7 -21.63 82.37 16.94
N ILE A 8 -20.65 81.83 16.22
CA ILE A 8 -20.86 81.29 14.88
C ILE A 8 -20.62 79.79 14.96
N LEU A 9 -21.70 79.08 14.67
CA LEU A 9 -21.89 77.64 14.70
C LEU A 9 -20.98 76.96 13.67
N ALA A 10 -19.99 76.19 14.13
CA ALA A 10 -19.33 75.21 13.29
C ALA A 10 -20.22 73.95 13.25
N VAL A 11 -20.93 73.75 12.14
CA VAL A 11 -21.62 72.48 11.87
C VAL A 11 -20.54 71.47 11.50
N VAL A 12 -20.11 70.69 12.49
CA VAL A 12 -19.35 69.46 12.25
C VAL A 12 -20.38 68.42 11.78
N LEU A 13 -20.38 68.12 10.48
CA LEU A 13 -21.03 66.92 9.97
C LEU A 13 -20.26 65.72 10.53
N ILE A 14 -20.78 65.11 11.59
CA ILE A 14 -20.37 63.76 11.99
C ILE A 14 -21.04 62.83 10.99
N PHE A 15 -20.29 62.38 9.99
CA PHE A 15 -20.64 61.14 9.29
C PHE A 15 -20.47 60.02 10.31
N ALA A 16 -21.56 59.63 10.96
CA ALA A 16 -21.63 58.32 11.57
C ALA A 16 -21.61 57.33 10.41
N VAL A 17 -20.48 56.63 10.24
CA VAL A 17 -20.48 55.37 9.51
C VAL A 17 -21.43 54.48 10.29
N GLN A 18 -22.64 54.29 9.77
CA GLN A 18 -23.50 53.22 10.24
C GLN A 18 -22.86 51.95 9.72
N ASP A 19 -21.90 51.40 10.47
CA ASP A 19 -21.66 49.97 10.36
C ASP A 19 -22.99 49.32 10.72
N SER A 20 -23.54 48.60 9.75
CA SER A 20 -24.66 47.71 9.98
C SER A 20 -24.22 46.75 11.08
N LEU A 21 -24.71 46.94 12.31
CA LEU A 21 -24.66 45.92 13.34
C LEU A 21 -25.55 44.77 12.85
N LEU A 22 -25.01 43.91 11.99
CA LEU A 22 -25.54 42.57 11.81
C LEU A 22 -25.46 41.86 13.16
N ALA A 23 -26.49 41.10 13.50
CA ALA A 23 -26.50 40.31 14.72
C ALA A 23 -25.66 39.05 14.48
N GLN A 24 -24.34 39.26 14.42
CA GLN A 24 -23.38 38.19 14.16
C GLN A 24 -23.58 37.02 15.14
N PRO A 25 -23.29 35.78 14.71
CA PRO A 25 -23.29 34.63 15.62
C PRO A 25 -22.46 34.90 16.87
N ALA A 26 -22.87 34.33 18.00
CA ALA A 26 -22.17 34.56 19.27
C ALA A 26 -20.71 34.08 19.25
N ASN A 27 -20.39 33.16 18.34
CA ASN A 27 -19.08 32.56 18.12
C ASN A 27 -18.47 32.92 16.76
N ASP A 28 -18.84 34.08 16.21
CA ASP A 28 -18.26 34.66 14.99
C ASP A 28 -16.74 34.85 15.09
N GLU A 29 -16.26 35.25 16.26
CA GLU A 29 -14.82 35.45 16.53
C GLU A 29 -14.28 34.34 17.44
N CYS A 30 -13.02 33.94 17.24
CA CYS A 30 -12.40 32.87 18.03
C CYS A 30 -12.29 33.20 19.53
N GLU A 31 -12.29 34.48 19.93
CA GLU A 31 -12.30 34.86 21.35
C GLU A 31 -13.61 34.47 22.04
N ASN A 32 -14.67 34.28 21.27
CA ASN A 32 -15.99 33.90 21.75
C ASN A 32 -16.37 32.45 21.36
N ALA A 33 -15.39 31.63 21.01
CA ALA A 33 -15.60 30.24 20.63
C ALA A 33 -16.41 29.48 21.69
N ILE A 34 -17.45 28.77 21.24
CA ILE A 34 -18.36 28.05 22.13
C ILE A 34 -17.73 26.72 22.55
N ALA A 35 -17.67 26.46 23.86
CA ALA A 35 -17.19 25.18 24.38
C ALA A 35 -18.16 24.04 24.02
N VAL A 36 -17.63 22.96 23.45
CA VAL A 36 -18.37 21.77 23.02
C VAL A 36 -17.66 20.49 23.51
N GLY A 37 -18.43 19.41 23.57
CA GLY A 37 -17.94 18.07 23.84
C GLY A 37 -18.51 17.09 22.82
N PHE A 38 -18.45 15.79 23.10
CA PHE A 38 -19.04 14.80 22.22
C PHE A 38 -20.56 14.96 22.06
N GLY A 39 -21.05 14.51 20.90
CA GLY A 39 -22.45 14.58 20.52
C GLY A 39 -22.68 15.45 19.28
N SER A 40 -23.97 15.71 19.02
CA SER A 40 -24.43 16.55 17.92
C SER A 40 -24.72 17.96 18.41
N HIS A 41 -24.29 18.97 17.64
CA HIS A 41 -24.45 20.38 17.95
C HIS A 41 -25.02 21.11 16.73
N ASP A 42 -26.09 21.87 16.95
CA ASP A 42 -26.64 22.75 15.92
C ASP A 42 -25.75 23.97 15.75
N PHE A 43 -25.60 24.45 14.51
CA PHE A 43 -24.82 25.65 14.21
C PHE A 43 -25.46 26.49 13.10
N SER A 44 -25.04 27.75 13.01
CA SER A 44 -25.34 28.62 11.89
C SER A 44 -24.18 29.58 11.66
N SER A 45 -23.74 29.67 10.40
CA SER A 45 -22.76 30.65 9.91
C SER A 45 -23.42 31.83 9.19
N ILE A 46 -24.75 31.92 9.19
CA ILE A 46 -25.46 33.01 8.51
C ILE A 46 -25.06 34.35 9.13
N ASP A 47 -24.77 35.30 8.26
CA ASP A 47 -24.25 36.64 8.53
C ASP A 47 -22.80 36.69 9.05
N ALA A 48 -22.19 35.55 9.43
CA ALA A 48 -20.85 35.47 10.02
C ALA A 48 -19.81 36.21 9.17
N THR A 49 -18.88 36.86 9.84
CA THR A 49 -17.71 37.44 9.18
C THR A 49 -16.70 36.36 8.84
N SER A 50 -15.69 36.71 8.03
CA SER A 50 -14.55 35.83 7.78
C SER A 50 -13.38 36.30 8.65
N GLY A 51 -13.16 35.61 9.78
CA GLY A 51 -12.04 35.79 10.69
C GLY A 51 -10.92 34.76 10.44
N GLY A 52 -9.89 34.73 11.28
CA GLY A 52 -8.85 33.69 11.24
C GLY A 52 -7.86 33.71 10.06
N PRO A 53 -6.97 32.71 9.99
CA PRO A 53 -5.99 32.59 8.92
C PRO A 53 -6.63 32.04 7.63
N ALA A 54 -5.92 32.20 6.51
CA ALA A 54 -6.38 31.68 5.22
C ALA A 54 -6.43 30.14 5.26
N PHE A 55 -7.28 29.51 4.45
CA PHE A 55 -7.38 28.05 4.42
C PHE A 55 -6.20 27.44 3.66
N PRO A 56 -5.26 26.73 4.32
CA PRO A 56 -3.99 26.37 3.70
C PRO A 56 -4.14 25.52 2.44
N GLN A 57 -3.23 25.67 1.48
CA GLN A 57 -3.32 25.00 0.17
C GLN A 57 -3.34 23.47 0.24
N ASN A 58 -2.86 22.88 1.33
CA ASN A 58 -2.85 21.44 1.56
C ASN A 58 -4.17 20.89 2.16
N CYS A 59 -5.17 21.75 2.39
CA CYS A 59 -6.48 21.39 2.94
C CYS A 59 -7.60 21.18 1.90
N PRO A 60 -7.66 21.96 0.80
CA PRO A 60 -8.63 21.74 -0.27
C PRO A 60 -8.53 20.40 -1.00
N SER A 61 -9.68 19.92 -1.49
CA SER A 61 -9.87 18.67 -2.23
C SER A 61 -9.61 18.74 -3.76
N ASP A 62 -8.73 19.66 -4.20
CA ASP A 62 -8.33 20.01 -5.58
C ASP A 62 -8.95 21.31 -6.17
N ASP A 63 -8.12 22.04 -6.92
CA ASP A 63 -8.43 23.23 -7.75
C ASP A 63 -8.98 24.50 -7.06
N SER A 64 -9.13 24.52 -5.73
CA SER A 64 -9.53 25.72 -4.99
C SER A 64 -8.33 26.60 -4.58
N SER A 65 -8.58 27.89 -4.36
CA SER A 65 -7.55 28.81 -3.85
C SER A 65 -7.25 28.50 -2.39
N SER A 66 -6.01 28.74 -1.95
CA SER A 66 -5.56 28.63 -0.55
C SER A 66 -6.19 29.67 0.41
N ASP A 67 -7.37 30.16 0.09
CA ASP A 67 -8.17 31.11 0.87
C ASP A 67 -9.64 30.86 0.48
N SER A 68 -10.18 29.73 0.92
CA SER A 68 -11.52 29.26 0.55
C SER A 68 -12.49 29.12 1.73
N LEU A 69 -12.02 29.23 2.99
CA LEU A 69 -12.87 29.13 4.18
C LEU A 69 -13.30 30.53 4.63
N TYR A 70 -14.58 30.85 4.46
CA TYR A 70 -15.20 32.13 4.80
C TYR A 70 -16.40 31.96 5.72
N ASN A 71 -16.98 33.07 6.17
CA ASN A 71 -18.18 33.15 7.04
C ASN A 71 -18.10 32.13 8.18
N ASP A 72 -17.08 32.25 9.00
CA ASP A 72 -16.63 31.21 9.90
C ASP A 72 -17.14 31.40 11.32
N ILE A 73 -17.28 30.28 12.01
CA ILE A 73 -17.69 30.23 13.40
C ILE A 73 -16.78 29.27 14.17
N TRP A 74 -16.60 29.58 15.45
CA TRP A 74 -15.54 28.98 16.26
C TRP A 74 -16.07 28.20 17.46
N TYR A 75 -15.39 27.11 17.78
CA TYR A 75 -15.71 26.23 18.90
C TYR A 75 -14.46 25.79 19.65
N LEU A 76 -14.59 25.50 20.94
CA LEU A 76 -13.50 24.97 21.77
C LEU A 76 -13.84 23.55 22.21
N TYR A 77 -12.92 22.62 21.97
CA TYR A 77 -13.05 21.23 22.40
C TYR A 77 -11.93 20.86 23.37
N THR A 78 -12.28 20.52 24.61
CA THR A 78 -11.32 19.98 25.59
C THR A 78 -11.44 18.46 25.63
N ALA A 79 -10.38 17.76 25.27
CA ALA A 79 -10.38 16.30 25.21
C ALA A 79 -10.33 15.69 26.62
N ASP A 80 -11.14 14.66 26.87
CA ASP A 80 -11.12 13.88 28.12
C ASP A 80 -10.35 12.55 27.99
N PHE A 81 -9.89 12.21 26.78
CA PHE A 81 -9.13 11.02 26.43
C PHE A 81 -7.97 11.33 25.49
N THR A 82 -7.06 10.38 25.31
CA THR A 82 -6.01 10.43 24.29
C THR A 82 -6.34 9.43 23.20
N GLY A 83 -6.45 9.88 21.95
CA GLY A 83 -6.90 9.07 20.82
C GLY A 83 -7.26 9.95 19.62
N LEU A 84 -8.17 9.49 18.76
CA LEU A 84 -8.67 10.27 17.63
C LEU A 84 -10.10 10.76 17.89
N VAL A 85 -10.38 12.00 17.46
CA VAL A 85 -11.73 12.57 17.43
C VAL A 85 -12.11 12.82 15.99
N GLN A 86 -13.33 12.45 15.60
CA GLN A 86 -13.94 12.87 14.35
C GLN A 86 -14.79 14.11 14.58
N PHE A 87 -14.53 15.14 13.77
CA PHE A 87 -15.30 16.36 13.65
C PHE A 87 -15.94 16.40 12.27
N SER A 88 -17.28 16.38 12.21
CA SER A 88 -18.00 16.13 10.95
C SER A 88 -19.24 16.99 10.78
N THR A 89 -19.37 17.63 9.62
CA THR A 89 -20.60 18.22 9.08
C THR A 89 -21.19 17.36 7.95
N CYS A 90 -20.58 16.21 7.67
CA CYS A 90 -20.88 15.32 6.55
C CYS A 90 -22.36 15.00 6.41
N SER A 91 -22.95 15.45 5.29
CA SER A 91 -24.37 15.31 4.94
C SER A 91 -25.35 15.91 5.97
N MET A 92 -24.87 16.85 6.79
CA MET A 92 -25.61 17.46 7.90
C MET A 92 -25.61 19.00 7.87
N ALA A 93 -24.92 19.62 6.91
CA ALA A 93 -24.99 21.04 6.60
C ALA A 93 -25.79 21.28 5.31
N ASP A 94 -26.40 22.46 5.19
CA ASP A 94 -27.17 22.86 4.00
C ASP A 94 -26.36 23.66 2.95
N PHE A 95 -25.04 23.75 3.14
CA PHE A 95 -24.08 24.48 2.32
C PHE A 95 -22.73 23.73 2.24
N ASP A 96 -21.87 24.17 1.32
CA ASP A 96 -20.50 23.64 1.17
C ASP A 96 -19.62 24.08 2.34
N THR A 97 -19.13 23.12 3.14
CA THR A 97 -18.44 23.42 4.42
C THR A 97 -16.94 23.15 4.35
N ASN A 98 -16.15 24.07 4.91
CA ASN A 98 -14.74 23.86 5.21
C ASN A 98 -14.52 23.75 6.74
N LEU A 99 -13.71 22.78 7.15
CA LEU A 99 -13.37 22.52 8.55
C LEU A 99 -11.88 22.77 8.79
N GLY A 100 -11.57 23.48 9.88
CA GLY A 100 -10.21 23.65 10.39
C GLY A 100 -10.10 23.24 11.85
N VAL A 101 -9.03 22.53 12.20
CA VAL A 101 -8.70 22.12 13.57
C VAL A 101 -7.34 22.69 13.93
N TYR A 102 -7.30 23.48 15.00
CA TYR A 102 -6.06 24.09 15.49
C TYR A 102 -5.62 23.45 16.81
N GLY A 103 -4.31 23.28 16.93
CA GLY A 103 -3.67 22.56 18.02
C GLY A 103 -3.82 23.23 19.40
N PRO A 104 -3.35 22.54 20.45
CA PRO A 104 -3.46 23.08 21.79
C PRO A 104 -2.61 24.34 21.97
N ASN A 105 -3.18 25.34 22.64
CA ASN A 105 -2.58 26.66 22.86
C ASN A 105 -2.48 27.56 21.62
N ALA A 106 -3.20 27.25 20.54
CA ALA A 106 -3.32 28.16 19.41
C ALA A 106 -3.76 29.57 19.90
N PRO A 107 -3.11 30.65 19.45
CA PRO A 107 -3.56 32.00 19.76
C PRO A 107 -4.90 32.25 19.07
N CYS A 108 -5.51 33.39 19.39
CA CYS A 108 -6.69 33.87 18.70
C CYS A 108 -6.41 35.30 18.20
N PRO A 109 -6.48 35.54 16.87
CA PRO A 109 -6.65 34.54 15.80
C PRO A 109 -5.48 33.54 15.71
N PRO A 110 -5.74 32.28 15.35
CA PRO A 110 -4.67 31.30 15.10
C PRO A 110 -3.91 31.64 13.82
N THR A 111 -2.75 31.01 13.64
CA THR A 111 -1.95 31.08 12.41
C THR A 111 -2.03 29.78 11.62
N ASP A 112 -1.54 29.78 10.36
CA ASP A 112 -1.47 28.56 9.55
C ASP A 112 -0.65 27.46 10.24
N ASP A 113 0.41 27.82 10.97
CA ASP A 113 1.27 26.89 11.71
C ASP A 113 0.55 26.22 12.89
N ASP A 114 -0.58 26.79 13.35
CA ASP A 114 -1.39 26.22 14.43
C ASP A 114 -2.40 25.18 13.91
N LEU A 115 -2.64 25.12 12.59
CA LEU A 115 -3.56 24.17 11.98
C LEU A 115 -2.95 22.77 12.02
N ILE A 116 -3.62 21.85 12.70
CA ILE A 116 -3.18 20.45 12.82
C ILE A 116 -3.90 19.53 11.86
N ASP A 117 -5.12 19.89 11.44
CA ASP A 117 -5.91 19.11 10.50
C ASP A 117 -7.04 19.95 9.89
N CYS A 118 -7.57 19.52 8.74
CA CYS A 118 -8.57 20.25 7.98
C CYS A 118 -9.32 19.36 6.99
N SER A 119 -10.47 19.81 6.50
CA SER A 119 -11.23 19.12 5.46
C SER A 119 -12.10 20.09 4.65
N GLU A 120 -12.07 19.90 3.33
CA GLU A 120 -12.98 20.44 2.31
C GLU A 120 -13.46 19.21 1.51
N ASP A 121 -14.76 19.06 1.29
CA ASP A 121 -15.37 17.93 0.55
C ASP A 121 -14.95 16.53 0.98
N ALA A 122 -15.37 16.11 2.18
CA ALA A 122 -15.12 14.74 2.61
C ALA A 122 -15.81 13.71 1.68
N ALA A 123 -15.04 12.70 1.27
CA ALA A 123 -15.51 11.66 0.37
C ALA A 123 -16.75 10.94 0.93
N GLY A 124 -17.78 10.78 0.08
CA GLY A 124 -19.05 10.13 0.46
C GLY A 124 -20.05 11.04 1.17
N CYS A 125 -19.70 12.31 1.42
CA CYS A 125 -20.62 13.31 1.97
C CYS A 125 -21.41 14.01 0.87
N THR A 126 -22.72 14.22 1.08
CA THR A 126 -23.55 14.97 0.13
C THR A 126 -23.42 16.47 0.35
N GLY A 127 -23.55 17.25 -0.71
CA GLY A 127 -23.59 18.71 -0.61
C GLY A 127 -22.26 19.33 -0.20
N PHE A 128 -21.13 18.71 -0.60
CA PHE A 128 -19.80 19.31 -0.42
C PHE A 128 -19.50 19.58 1.07
N SER A 129 -19.95 18.67 1.92
CA SER A 129 -19.77 18.77 3.37
C SER A 129 -18.57 17.96 3.83
N SER A 130 -18.04 18.33 4.99
CA SER A 130 -16.68 17.97 5.39
C SER A 130 -16.62 17.11 6.64
N SER A 131 -15.50 16.42 6.81
CA SER A 131 -15.25 15.52 7.93
C SER A 131 -13.75 15.32 8.10
N VAL A 132 -13.26 15.55 9.31
CA VAL A 132 -11.83 15.44 9.65
C VAL A 132 -11.67 14.62 10.92
N SER A 133 -10.60 13.80 11.00
CA SER A 133 -10.28 12.99 12.18
C SER A 133 -8.87 13.29 12.67
N PHE A 134 -8.75 13.83 13.88
CA PHE A 134 -7.48 14.37 14.38
C PHE A 134 -7.11 13.80 15.76
N ALA A 135 -5.82 13.77 16.05
CA ALA A 135 -5.30 13.27 17.32
C ALA A 135 -5.48 14.26 18.46
N VAL A 136 -5.94 13.76 19.60
CA VAL A 136 -6.15 14.52 20.82
C VAL A 136 -5.42 13.92 22.01
N VAL A 137 -5.06 14.77 22.96
CA VAL A 137 -4.43 14.38 24.23
C VAL A 137 -5.36 14.78 25.38
N SER A 138 -5.58 13.86 26.32
CA SER A 138 -6.45 14.10 27.47
C SER A 138 -6.02 15.35 28.25
N GLY A 139 -6.95 16.29 28.44
CA GLY A 139 -6.76 17.56 29.14
C GLY A 139 -6.40 18.74 28.23
N GLU A 140 -5.99 18.50 26.99
CA GLU A 140 -5.69 19.56 26.03
C GLU A 140 -6.95 20.15 25.39
N THR A 141 -6.88 21.41 24.97
CA THR A 141 -8.01 22.13 24.35
C THR A 141 -7.66 22.57 22.94
N TYR A 142 -8.54 22.25 22.00
CA TYR A 142 -8.41 22.46 20.57
C TYR A 142 -9.43 23.49 20.10
N LEU A 143 -9.06 24.31 19.12
CA LEU A 143 -9.95 25.29 18.51
C LEU A 143 -10.47 24.70 17.19
N LEU A 144 -11.78 24.65 17.03
CA LEU A 144 -12.46 24.10 15.86
C LEU A 144 -13.13 25.24 15.09
N ARG A 145 -13.04 25.19 13.77
CA ARG A 145 -13.57 26.21 12.87
C ARG A 145 -14.46 25.55 11.83
N ILE A 146 -15.65 26.10 11.65
CA ILE A 146 -16.56 25.76 10.55
C ILE A 146 -16.75 27.02 9.73
N GLY A 147 -16.51 26.97 8.43
CA GLY A 147 -16.91 28.03 7.52
C GLY A 147 -17.46 27.46 6.23
N GLY A 148 -17.87 28.33 5.33
CA GLY A 148 -18.34 27.97 4.00
C GLY A 148 -17.27 28.18 2.94
N TRP A 149 -17.32 27.32 1.92
CA TRP A 149 -16.44 27.44 0.77
C TRP A 149 -16.71 28.71 -0.04
N GLY A 150 -15.67 29.27 -0.67
CA GLY A 150 -15.80 30.28 -1.70
C GLY A 150 -14.50 30.54 -2.45
N GLY A 151 -14.58 31.02 -3.69
CA GLY A 151 -13.39 31.50 -4.41
C GLY A 151 -12.93 32.90 -3.98
N SER A 152 -13.74 33.61 -3.20
CA SER A 152 -13.48 34.93 -2.60
C SER A 152 -14.53 35.26 -1.55
N SER A 153 -14.19 36.05 -0.54
CA SER A 153 -15.15 36.53 0.47
C SER A 153 -16.29 37.41 -0.13
N PRO A 154 -17.53 37.30 0.36
CA PRO A 154 -18.01 36.27 1.29
C PRO A 154 -18.17 34.92 0.57
N GLY A 155 -17.87 33.83 1.26
CA GLY A 155 -18.13 32.47 0.78
C GLY A 155 -19.59 32.07 0.98
N GLU A 156 -19.86 30.77 0.95
CA GLU A 156 -21.13 30.19 1.33
C GLU A 156 -21.39 30.34 2.84
N GLU A 157 -22.66 30.32 3.23
CA GLU A 157 -23.10 30.38 4.62
C GLU A 157 -24.41 29.60 4.76
N GLY A 158 -24.72 29.14 5.97
CA GLY A 158 -25.94 28.38 6.16
C GLY A 158 -26.13 27.87 7.58
N THR A 159 -26.89 26.79 7.68
CA THR A 159 -27.21 26.11 8.93
C THR A 159 -26.92 24.63 8.83
N GLY A 160 -26.77 23.99 9.98
CA GLY A 160 -26.58 22.55 10.01
C GLY A 160 -26.39 22.01 11.39
N THR A 161 -26.00 20.75 11.42
CA THR A 161 -25.51 20.08 12.62
C THR A 161 -24.11 19.55 12.38
N PHE A 162 -23.24 19.65 13.37
CA PHE A 162 -21.97 18.92 13.37
C PHE A 162 -21.94 17.90 14.51
N THR A 163 -21.13 16.87 14.35
CA THR A 163 -20.86 15.89 15.40
C THR A 163 -19.41 15.92 15.82
N LEU A 164 -19.19 15.78 17.13
CA LEU A 164 -17.91 15.35 17.69
C LEU A 164 -18.08 13.96 18.28
N SER A 165 -17.27 13.01 17.84
CA SER A 165 -17.28 11.65 18.36
C SER A 165 -15.87 11.11 18.48
N GLU A 166 -15.64 10.24 19.46
CA GLU A 166 -14.44 9.41 19.49
C GLU A 166 -14.38 8.61 18.19
N PHE A 167 -13.28 8.76 17.47
CA PHE A 167 -13.01 7.96 16.28
C PHE A 167 -12.08 6.84 16.68
N VAL A 168 -12.60 5.63 16.63
CA VAL A 168 -11.77 4.43 16.71
C VAL A 168 -11.65 3.94 15.27
N PRO A 169 -10.48 4.10 14.62
CA PRO A 169 -10.25 3.46 13.34
C PRO A 169 -10.61 1.98 13.49
N PRO A 170 -11.23 1.35 12.49
CA PRO A 170 -11.38 -0.09 12.51
C PRO A 170 -9.99 -0.70 12.80
N LEU A 171 -9.91 -1.57 13.80
CA LEU A 171 -8.64 -2.21 14.12
C LEU A 171 -8.19 -2.96 12.86
N GLY A 172 -6.95 -2.71 12.44
CA GLY A 172 -6.30 -3.50 11.42
C GLY A 172 -6.29 -4.99 11.79
N PRO A 173 -5.95 -5.86 10.83
CA PRO A 173 -5.79 -7.28 11.08
C PRO A 173 -4.78 -7.55 12.21
N PRO A 174 -4.88 -8.69 12.91
CA PRO A 174 -4.03 -8.99 14.06
C PRO A 174 -2.53 -9.13 13.75
N ASN A 175 -2.16 -9.06 12.47
CA ASN A 175 -0.80 -9.13 11.95
C ASN A 175 -0.43 -7.91 11.09
N ASP A 176 -1.08 -6.78 11.36
CA ASP A 176 -0.76 -5.45 10.80
C ASP A 176 0.71 -5.05 11.10
N ASP A 177 1.19 -5.31 12.32
CA ASP A 177 2.60 -5.05 12.67
C ASP A 177 3.50 -6.28 12.49
N CYS A 178 4.74 -6.09 12.03
CA CYS A 178 5.73 -7.18 11.94
C CYS A 178 6.04 -7.87 13.27
N ASP A 179 5.88 -7.17 14.41
CA ASP A 179 6.05 -7.75 15.74
C ASP A 179 4.95 -8.78 16.07
N THR A 180 3.80 -8.64 15.41
CA THR A 180 2.61 -9.50 15.55
C THR A 180 2.42 -10.47 14.39
N ALA A 181 3.45 -10.63 13.53
CA ALA A 181 3.42 -11.51 12.38
C ALA A 181 2.89 -12.92 12.73
N ILE A 182 1.95 -13.42 11.93
CA ILE A 182 1.39 -14.77 12.11
C ILE A 182 2.40 -15.82 11.65
N ASP A 183 2.67 -16.81 12.50
CA ASP A 183 3.57 -17.91 12.15
C ASP A 183 2.91 -18.83 11.09
N LEU A 184 3.56 -18.99 9.95
CA LEU A 184 3.16 -19.94 8.92
C LEU A 184 3.57 -21.36 9.31
N VAL A 185 2.66 -22.29 9.09
CA VAL A 185 2.91 -23.73 9.28
C VAL A 185 2.72 -24.42 7.93
N LEU A 186 3.82 -24.94 7.39
CA LEU A 186 3.80 -25.76 6.18
C LEU A 186 3.52 -27.22 6.52
N ASP A 187 2.79 -27.90 5.63
CA ASP A 187 2.40 -29.29 5.75
C ASP A 187 3.55 -30.25 5.39
N ALA A 188 3.25 -31.56 5.37
CA ALA A 188 4.24 -32.59 5.06
C ALA A 188 4.79 -32.53 3.62
N ASN A 189 4.19 -31.73 2.74
CA ASN A 189 4.66 -31.49 1.37
C ASN A 189 5.38 -30.14 1.24
N ASP A 190 5.78 -29.52 2.37
CA ASP A 190 6.38 -28.19 2.42
C ASP A 190 5.47 -27.14 1.75
N SER A 191 4.15 -27.18 2.02
CA SER A 191 3.17 -26.26 1.45
C SER A 191 2.10 -25.81 2.45
N THR A 192 1.54 -24.62 2.25
CA THR A 192 0.40 -24.12 3.02
C THR A 192 -0.44 -23.16 2.19
N TYR A 193 -1.69 -22.96 2.59
CA TYR A 193 -2.64 -22.04 2.00
C TYR A 193 -3.29 -21.24 3.12
N VAL A 194 -3.34 -19.93 2.97
CA VAL A 194 -3.71 -18.98 4.03
C VAL A 194 -4.67 -17.94 3.45
N GLU A 195 -5.79 -17.74 4.15
CA GLU A 195 -6.68 -16.60 3.93
C GLU A 195 -6.13 -15.39 4.70
N PHE A 196 -6.22 -14.20 4.11
CA PHE A 196 -5.76 -12.95 4.69
C PHE A 196 -6.82 -11.85 4.51
N GLU A 197 -6.67 -10.80 5.29
CA GLU A 197 -7.43 -9.55 5.20
C GLU A 197 -6.45 -8.42 5.48
N SER A 198 -6.37 -7.42 4.60
CA SER A 198 -5.52 -6.24 4.77
C SER A 198 -6.31 -4.94 4.94
N LEU A 199 -7.63 -5.00 4.94
CA LEU A 199 -8.46 -3.82 5.17
C LEU A 199 -8.15 -3.18 6.53
N TYR A 200 -7.88 -1.88 6.50
CA TYR A 200 -7.48 -1.07 7.66
C TYR A 200 -6.11 -1.40 8.28
N ALA A 201 -5.30 -2.22 7.61
CA ALA A 201 -3.90 -2.35 7.97
C ALA A 201 -3.15 -1.03 7.73
N SER A 202 -2.10 -0.81 8.51
CA SER A 202 -1.19 0.31 8.39
C SER A 202 -0.08 0.05 7.36
N ASP A 203 0.71 1.08 7.08
CA ASP A 203 1.89 0.99 6.21
C ASP A 203 3.15 0.81 7.09
N GLY A 204 3.56 -0.44 7.31
CA GLY A 204 4.73 -0.77 8.13
C GLY A 204 6.08 -0.49 7.44
N PRO A 205 7.18 -0.27 8.18
CA PRO A 205 8.52 -0.25 7.60
C PRO A 205 9.05 -1.67 7.28
N PRO A 206 10.08 -1.84 6.43
CA PRO A 206 10.89 -0.79 5.81
C PRO A 206 10.35 -0.33 4.44
N GLU A 207 10.65 0.92 4.08
CA GLU A 207 10.57 1.35 2.68
C GLU A 207 11.76 0.82 1.87
N HIS A 208 11.54 0.58 0.58
CA HIS A 208 12.53 0.07 -0.37
C HIS A 208 12.93 1.19 -1.34
N LEU A 209 13.92 1.98 -0.97
CA LEU A 209 14.46 3.03 -1.84
C LEU A 209 15.39 2.40 -2.90
N GLU A 210 15.15 2.73 -4.18
CA GLU A 210 15.98 2.56 -5.40
C GLU A 210 17.33 1.79 -5.30
N PRO A 211 17.59 0.83 -6.22
CA PRO A 211 16.68 -0.15 -6.81
C PRO A 211 16.96 -1.53 -6.19
N LEU A 212 16.05 -1.98 -5.33
CA LEU A 212 15.91 -3.39 -5.01
C LEU A 212 15.07 -4.05 -6.12
N LEU A 213 15.44 -5.28 -6.49
CA LEU A 213 15.13 -5.96 -7.75
C LEU A 213 13.64 -6.08 -8.19
N CYS A 214 12.65 -5.68 -7.39
CA CYS A 214 11.23 -5.90 -7.71
C CYS A 214 10.31 -4.69 -7.61
N PHE A 215 10.82 -3.49 -7.30
CA PHE A 215 9.97 -2.30 -7.24
C PHE A 215 10.45 -1.27 -8.27
N GLU A 216 9.51 -0.63 -8.97
CA GLU A 216 9.86 0.39 -9.96
C GLU A 216 10.39 1.66 -9.29
N ALA A 217 10.91 2.55 -10.12
CA ALA A 217 11.40 3.82 -9.63
C ALA A 217 10.27 4.64 -9.01
N ASP A 218 10.53 5.27 -7.87
CA ASP A 218 9.54 6.00 -7.06
C ASP A 218 8.45 5.14 -6.37
N GLU A 219 8.60 3.80 -6.37
CA GLU A 219 7.68 2.86 -5.73
C GLU A 219 8.35 2.13 -4.56
N SER A 220 8.33 2.73 -3.37
CA SER A 220 9.12 2.20 -2.24
C SER A 220 8.32 1.39 -1.21
N ASN A 221 6.99 1.42 -1.26
CA ASN A 221 6.17 0.93 -0.16
C ASN A 221 5.30 -0.29 -0.53
N VAL A 222 4.99 -1.10 0.49
CA VAL A 222 3.91 -2.08 0.47
C VAL A 222 2.81 -1.49 1.35
N TYR A 223 1.70 -1.06 0.75
CA TYR A 223 0.64 -0.36 1.47
C TYR A 223 -0.30 -1.33 2.17
N ASN A 224 -0.96 -0.91 3.26
CA ASN A 224 -1.94 -1.72 3.99
C ASN A 224 -1.39 -3.13 4.28
N ASP A 225 -0.22 -3.21 4.93
CA ASP A 225 0.53 -4.46 4.96
C ASP A 225 0.16 -5.41 6.09
N VAL A 226 0.33 -6.70 5.81
CA VAL A 226 0.14 -7.78 6.77
C VAL A 226 1.33 -8.70 6.77
N TRP A 227 1.68 -9.17 7.96
CA TRP A 227 2.93 -9.84 8.22
C TRP A 227 2.75 -11.30 8.59
N TYR A 228 3.64 -12.13 8.07
CA TYR A 228 3.77 -13.53 8.42
C TYR A 228 5.23 -13.88 8.68
N ARG A 229 5.45 -14.94 9.45
CA ARG A 229 6.79 -15.43 9.77
C ARG A 229 6.90 -16.92 9.56
N TRP A 230 8.04 -17.37 9.04
CA TRP A 230 8.31 -18.80 8.89
C TRP A 230 9.77 -19.11 9.16
N THR A 231 10.05 -20.23 9.83
CA THR A 231 11.42 -20.77 9.94
C THR A 231 11.57 -21.94 8.99
N ALA A 232 12.53 -21.82 8.06
CA ALA A 232 12.70 -22.76 6.99
C ALA A 232 13.06 -24.17 7.49
N THR A 233 12.33 -25.16 7.00
CA THR A 233 12.52 -26.59 7.31
C THR A 233 13.39 -27.31 6.29
N PHE A 234 13.81 -26.61 5.23
CA PHE A 234 14.65 -27.14 4.16
C PHE A 234 15.45 -26.01 3.51
N THR A 235 16.51 -26.39 2.77
CA THR A 235 17.22 -25.50 1.85
C THR A 235 16.73 -25.74 0.42
N GLY A 236 16.37 -24.67 -0.31
CA GLY A 236 15.91 -24.77 -1.70
C GLY A 236 15.02 -23.58 -2.12
N GLY A 237 14.35 -23.72 -3.26
CA GLY A 237 13.42 -22.71 -3.76
C GLY A 237 12.07 -22.74 -3.06
N LEU A 238 11.51 -21.58 -2.81
CA LEU A 238 10.18 -21.36 -2.26
C LEU A 238 9.40 -20.43 -3.20
N GLU A 239 8.12 -20.74 -3.37
CA GLU A 239 7.15 -19.94 -4.10
C GLU A 239 6.12 -19.40 -3.11
N TRP A 240 5.86 -18.10 -3.19
CA TRP A 240 4.78 -17.44 -2.48
C TRP A 240 3.91 -16.67 -3.48
N SER A 241 2.60 -16.91 -3.47
CA SER A 241 1.71 -16.42 -4.53
C SER A 241 0.31 -16.14 -4.03
N ASN A 242 -0.21 -14.95 -4.38
CA ASN A 242 -1.63 -14.60 -4.33
C ASN A 242 -2.18 -14.34 -5.75
N CYS A 243 -1.53 -14.92 -6.76
CA CYS A 243 -1.86 -14.76 -8.17
C CYS A 243 -3.32 -15.17 -8.47
N GLY A 244 -4.16 -14.21 -8.82
CA GLY A 244 -5.57 -14.40 -9.17
C GLY A 244 -6.49 -14.71 -7.98
N THR A 245 -6.02 -14.53 -6.75
CA THR A 245 -6.77 -14.88 -5.52
C THR A 245 -7.14 -13.68 -4.66
N THR A 246 -6.91 -12.46 -5.15
CA THR A 246 -7.46 -11.22 -4.61
C THR A 246 -7.89 -10.28 -5.74
N ASN A 247 -8.61 -9.20 -5.40
CA ASN A 247 -9.26 -8.27 -6.33
C ASN A 247 -8.66 -6.86 -6.33
N PHE A 248 -7.53 -6.67 -5.66
CA PHE A 248 -6.74 -5.43 -5.65
C PHE A 248 -5.32 -5.68 -6.17
N ASP A 249 -4.66 -4.61 -6.59
CA ASP A 249 -3.27 -4.64 -7.05
C ASP A 249 -2.34 -4.88 -5.85
N SER A 250 -1.69 -6.04 -5.84
CA SER A 250 -1.03 -6.54 -4.63
C SER A 250 0.48 -6.56 -4.77
N ARG A 251 1.16 -6.24 -3.68
CA ARG A 251 2.61 -6.19 -3.58
C ARG A 251 3.11 -7.06 -2.43
N MET A 252 4.25 -7.72 -2.63
CA MET A 252 4.84 -8.60 -1.63
C MET A 252 6.35 -8.44 -1.48
N ALA A 253 6.84 -8.63 -0.27
CA ALA A 253 8.25 -8.60 0.10
C ALA A 253 8.58 -9.70 1.12
N VAL A 254 9.76 -10.30 1.00
CA VAL A 254 10.24 -11.36 1.91
C VAL A 254 11.65 -11.04 2.36
N TYR A 255 11.88 -11.10 3.67
CA TYR A 255 13.13 -10.74 4.31
C TYR A 255 13.75 -11.94 5.02
N ASP A 256 15.05 -12.20 4.81
CA ASP A 256 15.86 -13.13 5.63
C ASP A 256 16.21 -12.45 6.96
N SER A 257 15.21 -12.35 7.84
CA SER A 257 15.30 -11.65 9.12
C SER A 257 14.27 -12.19 10.11
N ASN A 258 14.64 -12.15 11.39
CA ASN A 258 13.72 -12.31 12.53
C ASN A 258 13.66 -11.03 13.40
N VAL A 259 14.11 -9.91 12.85
CA VAL A 259 14.10 -8.58 13.49
C VAL A 259 12.98 -7.76 12.87
N CYS A 260 12.21 -7.09 13.71
CA CYS A 260 11.14 -6.17 13.32
C CYS A 260 11.51 -4.73 13.76
N PRO A 261 11.39 -3.73 12.86
CA PRO A 261 11.25 -3.90 11.41
C PRO A 261 12.51 -4.53 10.79
N PRO A 262 12.38 -5.31 9.70
CA PRO A 262 13.54 -5.88 9.02
C PRO A 262 14.36 -4.78 8.33
N ASP A 263 15.66 -5.03 8.16
CA ASP A 263 16.51 -4.19 7.32
C ASP A 263 16.12 -4.41 5.85
N ALA A 264 15.90 -3.36 5.07
CA ALA A 264 15.56 -3.46 3.64
C ALA A 264 16.62 -4.27 2.84
N ASN A 265 17.88 -4.30 3.27
CA ASN A 265 18.94 -5.08 2.64
C ASN A 265 18.82 -6.60 2.88
N SER A 266 17.92 -7.03 3.77
CA SER A 266 17.61 -8.45 4.00
C SER A 266 16.56 -9.00 3.04
N LEU A 267 16.09 -8.20 2.08
CA LEU A 267 15.12 -8.62 1.06
C LEU A 267 15.70 -9.76 0.20
N VAL A 268 15.01 -10.89 0.17
CA VAL A 268 15.39 -12.10 -0.59
C VAL A 268 14.39 -12.48 -1.68
N GLY A 269 13.16 -11.97 -1.59
CA GLY A 269 12.12 -12.19 -2.58
C GLY A 269 11.12 -11.03 -2.53
N CYS A 270 10.57 -10.69 -3.68
CA CYS A 270 9.56 -9.65 -3.82
C CYS A 270 8.80 -9.86 -5.12
N SER A 271 7.63 -9.25 -5.22
CA SER A 271 6.84 -9.21 -6.44
C SER A 271 5.87 -8.04 -6.38
N ASP A 272 5.70 -7.46 -7.56
CA ASP A 272 4.69 -6.52 -7.96
C ASP A 272 4.34 -6.94 -9.40
N ASP A 273 3.06 -7.15 -9.72
CA ASP A 273 2.66 -7.72 -11.02
C ASP A 273 3.30 -9.08 -11.38
N GLY A 274 2.92 -10.12 -10.63
CA GLY A 274 3.41 -11.48 -10.83
C GLY A 274 3.00 -12.10 -12.18
N VAL A 275 3.71 -13.15 -12.58
CA VAL A 275 3.31 -14.07 -13.66
C VAL A 275 3.11 -15.49 -13.11
N ASP A 276 2.07 -16.16 -13.55
CA ASP A 276 1.76 -17.53 -13.13
C ASP A 276 2.77 -18.57 -13.67
N GLU A 277 2.58 -19.83 -13.30
CA GLU A 277 3.44 -20.95 -13.72
C GLU A 277 3.45 -21.19 -15.24
N ASN A 278 2.53 -20.60 -16.00
CA ASN A 278 2.44 -20.67 -17.45
C ASN A 278 2.95 -19.38 -18.13
N ALA A 279 3.61 -18.49 -17.38
CA ALA A 279 4.06 -17.17 -17.82
C ALA A 279 2.92 -16.26 -18.31
N ILE A 280 1.73 -16.40 -17.69
CA ILE A 280 0.58 -15.53 -17.89
C ILE A 280 0.54 -14.53 -16.75
N ASN A 281 0.37 -13.24 -17.04
CA ASN A 281 0.24 -12.21 -16.01
C ASN A 281 -0.89 -12.57 -15.04
N CYS A 282 -0.60 -12.42 -13.76
CA CYS A 282 -1.55 -12.66 -12.70
C CYS A 282 -2.74 -11.69 -12.84
N PRO A 283 -3.99 -12.19 -12.82
CA PRO A 283 -5.16 -11.33 -12.94
C PRO A 283 -5.19 -10.28 -11.83
N GLY A 284 -5.60 -9.06 -12.17
CA GLY A 284 -5.75 -7.98 -11.20
C GLY A 284 -4.45 -7.48 -10.58
N TYR A 285 -3.32 -7.59 -11.32
CA TYR A 285 -2.03 -7.07 -10.84
C TYR A 285 -1.58 -7.75 -9.53
N THR A 286 -1.95 -9.04 -9.40
CA THR A 286 -1.63 -9.81 -8.21
C THR A 286 -0.23 -10.41 -8.29
N SER A 287 0.34 -10.80 -7.15
CA SER A 287 1.78 -11.02 -7.04
C SER A 287 2.19 -12.48 -6.87
N ARG A 288 3.44 -12.76 -7.25
CA ARG A 288 4.09 -14.06 -7.11
C ARG A 288 5.61 -13.92 -7.00
N ALA A 289 6.15 -14.25 -5.83
CA ALA A 289 7.58 -14.23 -5.57
C ALA A 289 8.18 -15.65 -5.58
N LEU A 290 9.35 -15.78 -6.21
CA LEU A 290 10.18 -16.98 -6.20
C LEU A 290 11.54 -16.63 -5.62
N PHE A 291 11.99 -17.36 -4.60
CA PHE A 291 13.24 -17.07 -3.91
C PHE A 291 13.82 -18.32 -3.25
N ASN A 292 15.08 -18.24 -2.81
CA ASN A 292 15.74 -19.34 -2.12
C ASN A 292 15.67 -19.15 -0.60
N VAL A 293 15.56 -20.27 0.11
CA VAL A 293 15.59 -20.34 1.57
C VAL A 293 16.67 -21.31 2.05
N GLU A 294 17.19 -21.07 3.25
CA GLU A 294 18.17 -21.93 3.93
C GLU A 294 17.57 -22.52 5.20
N GLU A 295 17.71 -23.84 5.37
CA GLU A 295 17.19 -24.57 6.53
C GLU A 295 17.65 -23.92 7.85
N GLY A 296 16.68 -23.67 8.74
CA GLY A 296 16.89 -23.09 10.06
C GLY A 296 16.92 -21.57 10.11
N LYS A 297 16.93 -20.86 8.96
CA LYS A 297 16.73 -19.41 8.93
C LYS A 297 15.26 -19.02 9.05
N THR A 298 15.00 -17.85 9.60
CA THR A 298 13.64 -17.30 9.75
C THR A 298 13.44 -16.17 8.76
N TYR A 299 12.27 -16.18 8.13
CA TYR A 299 11.86 -15.23 7.11
C TYR A 299 10.60 -14.49 7.54
N LEU A 300 10.56 -13.19 7.30
CA LEU A 300 9.37 -12.35 7.41
C LEU A 300 8.78 -12.14 6.02
N PHE A 301 7.47 -12.34 5.90
CA PHE A 301 6.69 -12.20 4.69
C PHE A 301 5.76 -11.00 4.90
N ARG A 302 5.79 -10.05 3.97
CA ARG A 302 5.01 -8.82 4.00
C ARG A 302 4.16 -8.75 2.74
N LEU A 303 2.84 -8.67 2.91
CA LEU A 303 1.86 -8.63 1.82
C LEU A 303 0.99 -7.40 1.99
N GLY A 304 0.72 -6.67 0.93
CA GLY A 304 -0.17 -5.52 0.94
C GLY A 304 -0.53 -5.09 -0.48
N GLY A 305 -0.91 -3.82 -0.63
CA GLY A 305 -1.27 -3.21 -1.90
C GLY A 305 -0.14 -2.42 -2.56
N PHE A 306 -0.33 -2.15 -3.85
CA PHE A 306 0.51 -1.25 -4.65
C PHE A 306 0.37 0.22 -4.23
N ASN A 307 -0.85 0.65 -3.86
CA ASN A 307 -1.12 1.99 -3.32
C ASN A 307 -2.06 1.95 -2.10
N ASN A 308 -2.27 3.10 -1.46
CA ASN A 308 -3.10 3.23 -0.25
C ASN A 308 -4.57 2.77 -0.43
N GLY A 309 -5.10 2.79 -1.65
CA GLY A 309 -6.46 2.32 -1.96
C GLY A 309 -6.56 0.81 -2.21
N ASP A 310 -5.43 0.12 -2.38
CA ASP A 310 -5.37 -1.31 -2.66
C ASP A 310 -5.28 -2.10 -1.34
N ALA A 311 -6.44 -2.52 -0.83
CA ALA A 311 -6.56 -3.35 0.36
C ALA A 311 -7.82 -4.22 0.29
N GLY A 312 -7.81 -5.31 1.04
CA GLY A 312 -8.98 -6.18 1.18
C GLY A 312 -8.61 -7.62 1.51
N ASP A 313 -9.57 -8.50 1.27
CA ASP A 313 -9.44 -9.92 1.54
C ASP A 313 -8.87 -10.71 0.35
N GLY A 314 -8.34 -11.88 0.66
CA GLY A 314 -7.89 -12.82 -0.34
C GLY A 314 -7.21 -14.02 0.28
N SER A 315 -6.52 -14.76 -0.57
CA SER A 315 -5.68 -15.86 -0.12
C SER A 315 -4.32 -15.86 -0.80
N PHE A 316 -3.37 -16.56 -0.20
CA PHE A 316 -2.12 -16.92 -0.83
C PHE A 316 -1.76 -18.37 -0.50
N TYR A 317 -0.83 -18.93 -1.27
CA TYR A 317 -0.14 -20.15 -0.91
C TYR A 317 1.36 -19.93 -0.83
N VAL A 318 2.00 -20.69 0.05
CA VAL A 318 3.45 -20.86 0.09
C VAL A 318 3.73 -22.32 -0.21
N ARG A 319 4.59 -22.62 -1.19
CA ARG A 319 4.97 -23.99 -1.50
C ARG A 319 6.44 -24.09 -1.86
N ARG A 320 7.07 -25.20 -1.50
CA ARG A 320 8.39 -25.56 -1.99
C ARG A 320 8.36 -25.70 -3.51
N ILE A 321 9.32 -25.04 -4.18
CA ILE A 321 9.59 -25.27 -5.59
C ILE A 321 10.26 -26.65 -5.69
N PRO A 322 9.72 -27.60 -6.48
CA PRO A 322 10.35 -28.88 -6.68
C PRO A 322 11.80 -28.70 -7.10
N LEU A 323 12.72 -29.40 -6.44
CA LEU A 323 14.12 -29.35 -6.85
C LEU A 323 14.22 -29.78 -8.31
N ILE A 324 14.79 -28.90 -9.11
CA ILE A 324 15.16 -29.22 -10.47
C ILE A 324 16.41 -30.12 -10.37
N VAL A 325 16.22 -31.42 -10.54
CA VAL A 325 17.32 -32.39 -10.56
C VAL A 325 17.64 -32.68 -12.03
N PRO A 326 18.82 -32.27 -12.54
CA PRO A 326 19.26 -32.69 -13.86
C PRO A 326 19.24 -34.22 -13.98
N PRO A 327 19.05 -34.78 -15.18
CA PRO A 327 19.21 -36.20 -15.42
C PRO A 327 20.52 -36.74 -14.81
N ALA A 328 20.50 -37.93 -14.23
CA ALA A 328 21.70 -38.52 -13.63
C ALA A 328 22.87 -38.68 -14.64
N ASN A 329 22.55 -38.74 -15.93
CA ASN A 329 23.47 -38.82 -17.05
C ASN A 329 23.75 -37.48 -17.76
N ASP A 330 23.44 -36.35 -17.11
CA ASP A 330 23.78 -35.01 -17.58
C ASP A 330 25.30 -34.78 -17.66
N PRO A 331 26.13 -35.08 -16.63
CA PRO A 331 27.57 -34.96 -16.79
C PRO A 331 28.14 -36.08 -17.66
N CYS A 332 28.98 -35.72 -18.65
CA CYS A 332 29.74 -36.68 -19.47
C CYS A 332 30.60 -37.68 -18.64
N ALA A 333 30.95 -37.32 -17.41
CA ALA A 333 31.66 -38.20 -16.48
C ALA A 333 30.82 -39.37 -15.95
N SER A 334 29.49 -39.28 -16.08
CA SER A 334 28.52 -40.24 -15.55
C SER A 334 27.49 -40.65 -16.61
N PRO A 335 27.92 -41.19 -17.77
CA PRO A 335 27.00 -41.59 -18.82
C PRO A 335 26.17 -42.82 -18.41
N GLU A 336 24.94 -42.88 -18.90
CA GLU A 336 24.09 -44.06 -18.77
C GLU A 336 24.60 -45.19 -19.69
N GLU A 337 24.57 -46.42 -19.19
CA GLU A 337 25.00 -47.60 -19.95
C GLU A 337 23.89 -48.04 -20.92
N ALA A 338 24.14 -47.86 -22.21
CA ALA A 338 23.36 -48.43 -23.29
C ALA A 338 24.01 -49.71 -23.82
N TYR A 339 23.19 -50.56 -24.44
CA TYR A 339 23.64 -51.81 -25.06
C TYR A 339 23.03 -51.99 -26.43
N ILE A 340 23.70 -52.77 -27.28
CA ILE A 340 23.27 -53.03 -28.65
C ILE A 340 22.14 -54.05 -28.65
N ILE A 341 21.07 -53.69 -29.33
CA ILE A 341 19.90 -54.54 -29.61
C ILE A 341 19.86 -54.88 -31.10
N THR A 342 19.00 -55.83 -31.47
CA THR A 342 18.76 -56.15 -32.88
C THR A 342 18.00 -55.04 -33.59
N GLU A 343 18.10 -54.98 -34.92
CA GLU A 343 17.37 -54.00 -35.72
C GLU A 343 15.84 -54.14 -35.54
N GLN A 344 15.33 -55.36 -35.42
CA GLN A 344 13.91 -55.61 -35.20
C GLN A 344 13.44 -55.06 -33.84
N GLU A 345 14.19 -55.34 -32.76
CA GLU A 345 13.88 -54.79 -31.42
C GLU A 345 13.90 -53.26 -31.40
N ALA A 346 14.78 -52.65 -32.20
CA ALA A 346 14.87 -51.19 -32.34
C ALA A 346 13.71 -50.60 -33.17
N ASP A 347 13.33 -51.25 -34.27
CA ASP A 347 12.26 -50.79 -35.16
C ASP A 347 10.87 -50.98 -34.55
N ASP A 348 10.68 -52.04 -33.76
CA ASP A 348 9.45 -52.31 -33.01
C ASP A 348 9.39 -51.54 -31.67
N PHE A 349 10.47 -50.85 -31.31
CA PHE A 349 10.65 -50.16 -30.03
C PHE A 349 10.38 -51.06 -28.81
N GLU A 350 10.81 -52.31 -28.89
CA GLU A 350 10.71 -53.29 -27.80
C GLU A 350 11.68 -52.97 -26.66
N VAL A 351 12.81 -52.35 -26.99
CA VAL A 351 13.81 -51.86 -26.04
C VAL A 351 14.12 -50.40 -26.36
N PHE A 352 13.97 -49.54 -25.37
CA PHE A 352 14.31 -48.12 -25.48
C PHE A 352 15.00 -47.65 -24.20
N PHE A 353 15.91 -46.70 -24.38
CA PHE A 353 16.54 -45.97 -23.28
C PHE A 353 15.78 -44.66 -23.16
N GLU A 354 15.01 -44.49 -22.07
CA GLU A 354 14.32 -43.23 -21.82
C GLU A 354 15.37 -42.17 -21.43
N GLY A 355 15.24 -40.98 -22.00
CA GLY A 355 16.11 -39.84 -21.71
C GLY A 355 15.30 -38.55 -21.77
N ASN A 356 15.66 -37.59 -20.91
CA ASN A 356 15.17 -36.22 -21.00
C ASN A 356 16.38 -35.29 -20.90
N THR A 357 16.33 -34.15 -21.58
CA THR A 357 17.36 -33.09 -21.47
C THR A 357 16.84 -31.90 -20.67
N SER A 358 15.76 -32.09 -19.91
CA SER A 358 15.16 -31.02 -19.11
C SER A 358 16.15 -30.63 -18.03
N PHE A 359 16.57 -29.36 -18.03
CA PHE A 359 17.45 -28.79 -17.02
C PHE A 359 18.86 -29.43 -16.94
N ALA A 360 19.30 -30.09 -18.01
CA ALA A 360 20.68 -30.55 -18.16
C ALA A 360 21.64 -29.35 -18.25
N SER A 361 22.79 -29.47 -17.60
CA SER A 361 23.81 -28.42 -17.54
C SER A 361 24.69 -28.48 -18.78
N GLY A 362 24.61 -27.45 -19.63
CA GLY A 362 25.47 -27.34 -20.81
C GLY A 362 26.92 -27.05 -20.40
N GLN A 363 27.67 -28.06 -19.95
CA GLN A 363 29.09 -27.98 -19.62
C GLN A 363 29.82 -29.32 -19.83
N PRO A 364 31.12 -29.30 -20.21
CA PRO A 364 32.00 -28.12 -20.28
C PRO A 364 32.17 -27.55 -21.69
N GLU A 365 32.53 -26.26 -21.72
CA GLU A 365 33.32 -25.64 -22.80
C GLU A 365 34.62 -26.45 -23.04
N TYR A 366 34.52 -27.56 -23.75
CA TYR A 366 35.67 -28.21 -24.36
C TYR A 366 35.95 -27.55 -25.72
N PRO A 367 37.23 -27.46 -26.14
CA PRO A 367 37.55 -27.18 -27.53
C PRO A 367 37.04 -28.34 -28.40
N ASN A 368 35.82 -28.18 -28.91
CA ASN A 368 35.14 -28.97 -29.95
C ASN A 368 35.10 -30.52 -29.81
N PRO A 369 33.89 -31.11 -29.70
CA PRO A 369 33.59 -32.33 -30.43
C PRO A 369 33.54 -32.04 -31.95
N VAL A 370 33.85 -33.03 -32.80
CA VAL A 370 33.97 -32.90 -34.27
C VAL A 370 32.63 -32.64 -35.00
N CYS A 371 31.58 -32.20 -34.30
CA CYS A 371 30.26 -31.95 -34.88
C CYS A 371 29.68 -30.61 -34.43
N ARG A 372 29.93 -29.58 -35.25
CA ARG A 372 29.33 -28.21 -35.31
C ARG A 372 29.72 -27.18 -34.22
N ASN A 373 29.95 -25.94 -34.68
CA ASN A 373 30.52 -24.80 -33.96
C ASN A 373 29.45 -23.77 -33.56
N ASP A 374 28.23 -24.18 -33.17
CA ASP A 374 27.12 -23.23 -33.09
C ASP A 374 26.02 -23.50 -32.04
N GLY A 375 26.26 -24.13 -30.87
CA GLY A 375 25.25 -23.97 -29.80
C GLY A 375 25.45 -24.66 -28.44
N GLU A 376 25.07 -23.93 -27.40
CA GLU A 376 24.60 -24.42 -26.10
C GLU A 376 23.39 -25.34 -26.33
N PHE A 377 23.53 -26.63 -26.08
CA PHE A 377 22.37 -27.53 -26.03
C PHE A 377 22.42 -28.32 -24.73
N TRP A 378 21.27 -28.43 -24.07
CA TRP A 378 21.08 -29.34 -22.94
C TRP A 378 21.33 -30.77 -23.41
N ASP A 379 22.25 -31.47 -22.74
CA ASP A 379 22.75 -32.77 -23.16
C ASP A 379 22.55 -33.86 -22.10
N VAL A 380 22.59 -35.10 -22.56
CA VAL A 380 22.67 -36.29 -21.71
C VAL A 380 23.55 -37.31 -22.41
N TRP A 381 24.29 -38.07 -21.62
CA TRP A 381 25.35 -38.93 -22.12
C TRP A 381 24.97 -40.39 -21.97
N TYR A 382 25.08 -41.12 -23.08
CA TYR A 382 25.00 -42.58 -23.11
C TYR A 382 26.34 -43.14 -23.57
N ARG A 383 26.77 -44.26 -22.99
CA ARG A 383 27.92 -45.03 -23.46
C ARG A 383 27.51 -46.46 -23.76
N PHE A 384 28.15 -47.07 -24.74
CA PHE A 384 27.93 -48.47 -25.10
C PHE A 384 29.22 -49.09 -25.65
N ASN A 385 29.29 -50.42 -25.67
CA ASN A 385 30.37 -51.17 -26.29
C ASN A 385 29.90 -51.76 -27.62
N SER A 386 30.57 -51.40 -28.73
CA SER A 386 30.22 -51.92 -30.07
C SER A 386 30.50 -53.40 -30.27
N GLY A 387 31.35 -53.99 -29.43
CA GLY A 387 31.84 -55.35 -29.60
C GLY A 387 32.54 -55.52 -30.96
N VAL A 388 32.05 -56.47 -31.76
CA VAL A 388 32.58 -56.75 -33.11
C VAL A 388 31.81 -56.02 -34.22
N ASN A 389 30.77 -55.25 -33.89
CA ASN A 389 29.95 -54.57 -34.87
C ASN A 389 30.73 -53.40 -35.48
N THR A 390 30.78 -53.36 -36.81
CA THR A 390 31.44 -52.27 -37.57
C THR A 390 30.47 -51.18 -38.02
N GLU A 391 29.16 -51.41 -37.84
CA GLU A 391 28.09 -50.49 -38.17
C GLU A 391 26.99 -50.60 -37.11
N ILE A 392 26.49 -49.45 -36.66
CA ILE A 392 25.44 -49.34 -35.64
C ILE A 392 24.49 -48.25 -36.11
N SER A 393 23.19 -48.51 -36.00
CA SER A 393 22.16 -47.51 -36.23
C SER A 393 21.53 -47.09 -34.91
N LEU A 394 21.25 -45.79 -34.76
CA LEU A 394 20.46 -45.24 -33.65
C LEU A 394 19.03 -45.00 -34.13
N ARG A 395 18.05 -45.45 -33.34
CA ARG A 395 16.61 -45.16 -33.57
C ARG A 395 16.12 -44.24 -32.45
N PHE A 396 15.47 -43.15 -32.82
CA PHE A 396 14.85 -42.23 -31.87
C PHE A 396 13.32 -42.33 -31.99
N ASN A 397 12.64 -42.59 -30.87
CA ASN A 397 11.17 -42.62 -30.80
C ASN A 397 10.63 -41.40 -30.05
N LYS A 398 9.43 -40.92 -30.42
CA LYS A 398 8.64 -39.93 -29.65
C LYS A 398 9.45 -38.78 -29.02
N VAL A 399 10.19 -38.03 -29.83
CA VAL A 399 10.83 -36.79 -29.36
C VAL A 399 9.74 -35.75 -29.12
N THR A 400 9.60 -35.29 -27.88
CA THR A 400 8.63 -34.25 -27.51
C THR A 400 9.37 -32.94 -27.27
N LEU A 401 9.23 -31.96 -28.17
CA LEU A 401 9.84 -30.64 -28.06
C LEU A 401 9.03 -29.74 -27.12
N LYS A 402 9.14 -29.94 -25.80
CA LYS A 402 8.63 -28.99 -24.79
C LYS A 402 9.40 -29.12 -23.48
N ALA A 403 10.61 -28.59 -23.43
CA ALA A 403 11.19 -28.17 -22.16
C ALA A 403 11.07 -26.63 -22.15
N ALA A 404 10.13 -26.14 -21.36
CA ALA A 404 10.00 -24.72 -21.11
C ALA A 404 11.31 -24.25 -20.46
N VAL A 405 11.94 -23.25 -21.06
CA VAL A 405 12.94 -22.44 -20.37
C VAL A 405 12.16 -21.71 -19.28
N ILE A 406 12.27 -22.19 -18.04
CA ILE A 406 11.96 -21.37 -16.89
C ILE A 406 13.18 -20.46 -16.74
N VAL A 407 13.02 -19.18 -17.10
CA VAL A 407 14.00 -18.13 -16.80
C VAL A 407 13.93 -17.85 -15.31
#